data_AF-A0A0S8GYZ2-F1
#
_entry.id   AF-A0A0S8GYZ2-F1
#
_cell.length_a   1.000
_cell.length_b   1.000
_cell.length_c   1.000
_cell.angle_alpha   90.00
_cell.angle_beta   90.00
_cell.angle_gamma   90.00
#
_symmetry.space_group_name_H-M   'P 1'
#
loop_
_entity.id
_entity.type
_entity.pdbx_description
1 polymer ?
#
loop_
_entity_poly.entity_id
_entity_poly.type
_entity_poly.pdbx_seq_one_letter_code
_entity_poly.pdbx_strand_id
1 'polypeptide(L)'
;MPYLAGGAVKECPQNVPFRHGDPWQWDYEDGCGGYGYNLTYLGSRLGTGEPFDRACLQSARSTDLRKPSQTLMFADTAMAKRQHGMPYYLEYSFAEPPFFLDHQGLPVNGFYASPSIHFRHRDCANIGWADGHVDSRPMAPFDQKNVYGVKSADMMLGWPEPLDNSLFDLK
;
A
#
# COMPACT_ATOMS: atom_id res chain seq x y z
N MET A 1 -27.02 11.12 -11.90
CA MET A 1 -26.05 10.85 -10.81
C MET A 1 -24.77 11.64 -11.07
N PRO A 2 -24.67 12.89 -10.58
CA PRO A 2 -23.54 13.79 -10.88
C PRO A 2 -22.19 13.23 -10.42
N TYR A 3 -22.17 12.50 -9.30
CA TYR A 3 -20.96 11.91 -8.69
C TYR A 3 -20.23 10.91 -9.60
N LEU A 4 -20.97 10.05 -10.31
CA LEU A 4 -20.39 9.08 -11.23
C LEU A 4 -20.00 9.73 -12.56
N ALA A 5 -20.81 10.66 -13.06
CA ALA A 5 -20.59 11.33 -14.34
C ALA A 5 -19.41 12.31 -14.31
N GLY A 6 -19.12 12.91 -13.16
CA GLY A 6 -18.04 13.88 -12.97
C GLY A 6 -16.69 13.27 -12.59
N GLY A 7 -16.56 11.96 -12.47
CA GLY A 7 -15.30 11.31 -12.09
C GLY A 7 -14.91 11.42 -10.62
N ALA A 8 -15.66 12.17 -9.80
CA ALA A 8 -15.41 12.36 -8.37
C ALA A 8 -15.32 11.06 -7.55
N VAL A 9 -15.86 9.95 -8.08
CA VAL A 9 -15.68 8.60 -7.50
C VAL A 9 -14.21 8.15 -7.45
N LYS A 10 -13.36 8.73 -8.30
CA LYS A 10 -11.92 8.44 -8.39
C LYS A 10 -11.08 9.32 -7.48
N GLU A 11 -11.66 10.37 -6.92
CA GLU A 11 -10.94 11.32 -6.08
C GLU A 11 -10.95 10.85 -4.62
N CYS A 12 -9.86 11.13 -3.91
CA CYS A 12 -9.80 10.83 -2.49
C CYS A 12 -10.78 11.71 -1.70
N PRO A 13 -11.73 11.13 -0.93
CA PRO A 13 -12.72 11.91 -0.17
C PRO A 13 -12.14 12.86 0.88
N GLN A 14 -10.86 12.71 1.22
CA GLN A 14 -10.14 13.56 2.18
C GLN A 14 -9.34 14.69 1.52
N ASN A 15 -9.41 14.84 0.19
CA ASN A 15 -8.69 15.88 -0.57
C ASN A 15 -7.19 15.92 -0.25
N VAL A 16 -6.55 14.75 -0.16
CA VAL A 16 -5.08 14.67 -0.10
C VAL A 16 -4.51 15.41 -1.31
N PRO A 17 -3.50 16.28 -1.16
CA PRO A 17 -2.94 17.07 -2.27
C PRO A 17 -2.05 16.19 -3.15
N PHE A 18 -2.66 15.21 -3.81
CA PHE A 18 -2.00 14.38 -4.79
C PHE A 18 -1.55 15.23 -5.97
N ARG A 19 -0.34 14.94 -6.44
CA ARG A 19 0.18 15.56 -7.64
C ARG A 19 -0.34 14.80 -8.86
N HIS A 20 -1.04 15.52 -9.71
CA HIS A 20 -1.56 15.03 -10.98
C HIS A 20 -0.74 15.62 -12.13
N GLY A 21 -0.42 14.83 -13.16
CA GLY A 21 0.09 15.31 -14.44
C GLY A 21 1.60 15.17 -14.72
N ASP A 22 1.92 15.46 -15.99
CA ASP A 22 3.08 15.11 -16.84
C ASP A 22 4.50 15.16 -16.20
N PRO A 23 5.41 14.18 -16.47
CA PRO A 23 5.31 13.13 -17.47
C PRO A 23 4.24 12.07 -17.16
N TRP A 24 3.49 11.66 -18.18
CA TRP A 24 2.51 10.54 -18.24
C TRP A 24 2.86 9.28 -17.41
N GLN A 25 4.15 9.07 -17.12
CA GLN A 25 4.66 8.03 -16.23
C GLN A 25 4.21 8.16 -14.77
N TRP A 26 3.65 9.30 -14.36
CA TRP A 26 3.22 9.54 -12.98
C TRP A 26 1.75 9.20 -12.74
N ASP A 27 0.93 9.13 -13.79
CA ASP A 27 -0.53 9.01 -13.66
C ASP A 27 -1.04 7.55 -13.76
N TYR A 28 -0.15 6.54 -13.79
CA TYR A 28 -0.58 5.13 -13.90
C TYR A 28 -1.50 4.67 -12.77
N GLU A 29 -1.31 5.27 -11.59
CA GLU A 29 -2.03 4.96 -10.36
C GLU A 29 -3.09 6.02 -10.03
N ASP A 30 -3.32 6.99 -10.93
CA ASP A 30 -4.26 8.08 -10.71
C ASP A 30 -5.72 7.59 -10.80
N GLY A 31 -6.52 8.05 -9.85
CA GLY A 31 -7.92 7.71 -9.71
C GLY A 31 -8.21 6.48 -8.86
N CYS A 32 -7.27 6.07 -8.00
CA CYS A 32 -7.50 5.03 -7.00
C CYS A 32 -8.25 5.55 -5.76
N GLY A 33 -8.51 6.86 -5.69
CA GLY A 33 -9.20 7.50 -4.56
C GLY A 33 -8.36 7.53 -3.28
N GLY A 34 -7.04 7.30 -3.41
CA GLY A 34 -6.15 7.11 -2.28
C GLY A 34 -6.37 5.81 -1.51
N TYR A 35 -6.98 4.78 -2.12
CA TYR A 35 -7.09 3.45 -1.53
C TYR A 35 -6.20 2.46 -2.26
N GLY A 36 -5.59 1.54 -1.52
CA GLY A 36 -4.70 0.54 -2.07
C GLY A 36 -5.03 -0.86 -1.60
N TYR A 37 -4.69 -1.83 -2.44
CA TYR A 37 -4.95 -3.25 -2.24
C TYR A 37 -3.66 -4.03 -1.97
N ASN A 38 -3.73 -5.10 -1.19
CA ASN A 38 -2.62 -6.03 -0.97
C ASN A 38 -2.38 -6.89 -2.23
N LEU A 39 -1.67 -6.32 -3.22
CA LEU A 39 -1.30 -7.03 -4.44
C LEU A 39 -0.34 -8.19 -4.14
N THR A 40 0.68 -7.97 -3.32
CA THR A 40 1.78 -8.90 -3.10
C THR A 40 1.32 -10.26 -2.60
N TYR A 41 0.32 -10.30 -1.70
CA TYR A 41 -0.15 -11.55 -1.10
C TYR A 41 -1.58 -11.93 -1.48
N LEU A 42 -2.48 -10.98 -1.77
CA LEU A 42 -3.88 -11.32 -2.12
C LEU A 42 -4.16 -11.21 -3.62
N GLY A 43 -3.72 -10.12 -4.24
CA GLY A 43 -3.93 -9.87 -5.67
C GLY A 43 -3.08 -10.70 -6.60
N SER A 44 -2.04 -11.33 -6.07
CA SER A 44 -1.09 -12.15 -6.80
C SER A 44 -0.62 -13.31 -5.91
N ARG A 45 0.25 -14.16 -6.47
CA ARG A 45 1.04 -15.14 -5.73
C ARG A 45 2.50 -14.71 -5.56
N LEU A 46 2.80 -13.40 -5.61
CA LEU A 46 4.20 -12.94 -5.40
C LEU A 46 4.71 -13.33 -4.01
N GLY A 47 3.77 -13.42 -3.04
CA GLY A 47 3.94 -13.99 -1.71
C GLY A 47 4.58 -15.38 -1.63
N THR A 48 4.50 -16.19 -2.70
CA THR A 48 4.87 -17.62 -2.67
C THR A 48 6.27 -17.92 -3.22
N GLY A 49 6.98 -16.91 -3.73
CA GLY A 49 8.26 -17.10 -4.43
C GLY A 49 8.11 -17.59 -5.88
N GLU A 50 6.88 -17.68 -6.40
CA GLU A 50 6.65 -17.98 -7.81
C GLU A 50 7.23 -16.88 -8.72
N PRO A 51 7.74 -17.23 -9.92
CA PRO A 51 8.18 -16.24 -10.91
C PRO A 51 7.09 -15.21 -11.23
N PHE A 52 7.49 -13.94 -11.37
CA PHE A 52 6.58 -12.80 -11.54
C PHE A 52 5.51 -13.01 -12.64
N ASP A 53 5.92 -13.58 -13.77
CA ASP A 53 5.05 -13.84 -14.93
C ASP A 53 3.93 -14.85 -14.63
N ARG A 54 4.11 -15.73 -13.64
CA ARG A 54 3.09 -16.68 -13.17
C ARG A 54 2.34 -16.14 -11.96
N ALA A 55 3.07 -15.55 -11.02
CA ALA A 55 2.54 -15.05 -9.77
C ALA A 55 1.44 -13.99 -9.98
N CYS A 56 1.59 -13.12 -10.98
CA CYS A 56 0.61 -12.09 -11.30
C CYS A 56 -0.63 -12.60 -12.07
N LEU A 57 -0.66 -13.87 -12.49
CA LEU A 57 -1.81 -14.47 -13.20
C LEU A 57 -2.87 -15.04 -12.25
N GLN A 58 -2.56 -15.16 -10.96
CA GLN A 58 -3.40 -15.85 -9.99
C GLN A 58 -3.48 -15.04 -8.70
N SER A 59 -4.68 -14.87 -8.15
CA SER A 59 -4.87 -14.34 -6.80
C SER A 59 -4.77 -15.44 -5.74
N ALA A 60 -4.55 -15.05 -4.49
CA ALA A 60 -4.66 -15.98 -3.37
C ALA A 60 -6.12 -16.40 -3.15
N ARG A 61 -6.31 -17.65 -2.73
CA ARG A 61 -7.63 -18.15 -2.32
C ARG A 61 -7.85 -17.81 -0.86
N SER A 62 -9.12 -17.69 -0.45
CA SER A 62 -9.46 -17.54 0.98
C SER A 62 -8.89 -18.66 1.86
N THR A 63 -8.72 -19.87 1.29
CA THR A 63 -8.10 -21.01 1.97
C THR A 63 -6.60 -20.84 2.21
N ASP A 64 -5.92 -20.01 1.41
CA ASP A 64 -4.49 -19.75 1.50
C ASP A 64 -4.17 -18.76 2.63
N LEU A 65 -5.17 -18.03 3.14
CA LEU A 65 -5.02 -17.07 4.24
C LEU A 65 -4.78 -17.79 5.56
N ARG A 66 -3.77 -17.36 6.31
CA ARG A 66 -3.46 -17.89 7.64
C ARG A 66 -4.52 -17.45 8.65
N LYS A 67 -4.83 -16.16 8.69
CA LYS A 67 -5.80 -15.55 9.61
C LYS A 67 -6.54 -14.39 8.91
N PRO A 68 -7.70 -14.63 8.29
CA PRO A 68 -8.41 -13.59 7.52
C PRO A 68 -8.68 -12.29 8.30
N SER A 69 -8.96 -12.37 9.60
CA SER A 69 -9.16 -11.22 10.48
C SER A 69 -7.88 -10.47 10.86
N GLN A 70 -6.71 -10.93 10.40
CA GLN A 70 -5.39 -10.30 10.62
C GLN A 70 -4.62 -10.14 9.30
N THR A 71 -5.25 -10.39 8.15
CA THR A 71 -4.66 -10.18 6.83
C THR A 71 -5.22 -8.91 6.21
N LEU A 72 -4.38 -7.89 6.07
CA LEU A 72 -4.66 -6.61 5.43
C LEU A 72 -5.05 -6.85 3.97
N MET A 73 -6.22 -6.36 3.61
CA MET A 73 -6.76 -6.42 2.26
C MET A 73 -6.71 -5.05 1.59
N PHE A 74 -7.20 -4.02 2.27
CA PHE A 74 -7.21 -2.65 1.78
C PHE A 74 -6.66 -1.69 2.83
N ALA A 75 -6.09 -0.58 2.39
CA ALA A 75 -5.68 0.51 3.26
C ALA A 75 -5.85 1.87 2.58
N ASP A 76 -5.88 2.92 3.38
CA ASP A 76 -5.56 4.27 2.91
C ASP A 76 -4.12 4.29 2.38
N THR A 77 -3.91 4.72 1.14
CA THR A 77 -2.59 4.73 0.51
C THR A 77 -2.23 6.05 -0.18
N ALA A 78 -0.92 6.26 -0.30
CA ALA A 78 -0.26 7.27 -1.12
C ALA A 78 1.21 6.85 -1.29
N MET A 79 1.95 7.43 -2.23
CA MET A 79 3.39 7.24 -2.33
C MET A 79 4.12 8.58 -2.19
N ALA A 80 5.12 8.63 -1.32
CA ALA A 80 6.00 9.79 -1.19
C ALA A 80 7.07 9.76 -2.28
N LYS A 81 7.09 10.77 -3.15
CA LYS A 81 8.17 10.96 -4.13
C LYS A 81 8.83 12.31 -3.92
N ARG A 82 10.00 12.48 -4.53
CA ARG A 82 10.76 13.74 -4.48
C ARG A 82 11.01 14.26 -5.88
N GLN A 83 10.71 15.53 -6.10
CA GLN A 83 11.12 16.24 -7.31
C GLN A 83 11.70 17.60 -6.93
N HIS A 84 12.84 17.98 -7.53
CA HIS A 84 13.52 19.25 -7.26
C HIS A 84 13.74 19.52 -5.76
N GLY A 85 14.05 18.47 -5.00
CA GLY A 85 14.28 18.54 -3.54
C GLY A 85 13.01 18.56 -2.68
N MET A 86 11.82 18.75 -3.27
CA MET A 86 10.56 18.82 -2.53
C MET A 86 9.81 17.49 -2.54
N PRO A 87 9.37 16.99 -1.37
CA PRO A 87 8.53 15.81 -1.31
C PRO A 87 7.08 16.12 -1.73
N TYR A 88 6.41 15.15 -2.35
CA TYR A 88 5.00 15.25 -2.75
C TYR A 88 4.30 13.88 -2.67
N TYR A 89 2.98 13.89 -2.57
CA TYR A 89 2.16 12.68 -2.64
C TYR A 89 1.82 12.34 -4.09
N LEU A 90 1.99 11.07 -4.43
CA LEU A 90 1.42 10.44 -5.62
C LEU A 90 0.29 9.51 -5.20
N GLU A 91 -0.78 9.42 -6.00
CA GLU A 91 -1.74 8.31 -5.86
C GLU A 91 -1.04 6.97 -6.10
N TYR A 92 -1.47 5.95 -5.38
CA TYR A 92 -0.83 4.64 -5.41
C TYR A 92 -1.80 3.53 -5.00
N SER A 93 -2.01 2.54 -5.88
CA SER A 93 -3.07 1.54 -5.68
C SER A 93 -2.66 0.31 -4.88
N PHE A 94 -1.44 0.27 -4.31
CA PHE A 94 -0.98 -0.89 -3.56
C PHE A 94 -0.63 -0.56 -2.11
N ALA A 95 -1.09 -1.41 -1.20
CA ALA A 95 -0.62 -1.44 0.18
C ALA A 95 0.62 -2.34 0.23
N GLU A 96 1.80 -1.72 0.27
CA GLU A 96 3.08 -2.43 0.20
C GLU A 96 3.42 -3.03 1.57
N PRO A 97 3.83 -4.31 1.64
CA PRO A 97 4.35 -4.88 2.88
C PRO A 97 5.71 -4.26 3.27
N PRO A 98 6.13 -4.32 4.54
CA PRO A 98 7.42 -3.78 4.97
C PRO A 98 8.64 -4.33 4.22
N PHE A 99 8.62 -5.61 3.85
CA PHE A 99 9.76 -6.27 3.22
C PHE A 99 9.38 -6.88 1.87
N PHE A 100 10.30 -6.77 0.91
CA PHE A 100 10.27 -7.58 -0.31
C PHE A 100 10.55 -9.04 0.00
N LEU A 101 10.18 -9.92 -0.93
CA LEU A 101 10.39 -11.35 -0.83
C LEU A 101 11.53 -11.80 -1.73
N ASP A 102 12.28 -12.80 -1.30
CA ASP A 102 13.22 -13.52 -2.15
C ASP A 102 12.51 -14.56 -3.03
N HIS A 103 13.28 -15.26 -3.85
CA HIS A 103 12.83 -16.37 -4.69
C HIS A 103 12.27 -17.59 -3.94
N GLN A 104 12.37 -17.65 -2.60
CA GLN A 104 11.70 -18.65 -1.76
C GLN A 104 10.42 -18.10 -1.10
N GLY A 105 10.04 -16.85 -1.37
CA GLY A 105 8.90 -16.21 -0.70
C GLY A 105 9.21 -15.78 0.73
N LEU A 106 10.49 -15.68 1.11
CA LEU A 106 10.92 -15.26 2.44
C LEU A 106 11.22 -13.75 2.47
N PRO A 107 10.82 -13.02 3.54
CA PRO A 107 11.16 -11.62 3.69
C PRO A 107 12.67 -11.36 3.67
N VAL A 108 13.09 -10.47 2.77
CA VAL A 108 14.48 -9.98 2.70
C VAL A 108 14.64 -8.89 3.76
N ASN A 109 14.97 -9.32 4.98
CA ASN A 109 15.19 -8.43 6.11
C ASN A 109 16.39 -7.50 5.87
N GLY A 110 16.31 -6.29 6.42
CA GLY A 110 17.40 -5.29 6.36
C GLY A 110 17.21 -4.22 5.27
N PHE A 111 16.22 -4.37 4.39
CA PHE A 111 15.81 -3.32 3.46
C PHE A 111 14.28 -3.21 3.42
N TYR A 112 13.75 -2.07 3.89
CA TYR A 112 12.33 -1.81 3.82
C TYR A 112 11.90 -1.43 2.41
N ALA A 113 10.71 -1.88 2.01
CA ALA A 113 10.03 -1.36 0.85
C ALA A 113 9.73 0.15 1.02
N SER A 114 9.29 0.81 -0.05
CA SER A 114 8.79 2.19 0.11
C SER A 114 7.38 2.13 0.71
N PRO A 115 7.13 2.72 1.88
CA PRO A 115 5.84 2.62 2.53
C PRO A 115 4.78 3.35 1.72
N SER A 116 3.61 2.72 1.61
CA SER A 116 2.47 3.29 0.91
C SER A 116 1.23 3.49 1.77
N ILE A 117 1.17 2.93 2.99
CA ILE A 117 0.00 3.09 3.88
C ILE A 117 0.03 4.48 4.52
N HIS A 118 -1.06 5.22 4.37
CA HIS A 118 -1.19 6.62 4.74
C HIS A 118 -2.04 6.80 6.00
N PHE A 119 -1.40 7.26 7.08
CA PHE A 119 -1.98 7.45 8.41
C PHE A 119 -2.67 8.82 8.55
N ARG A 120 -3.52 9.17 7.57
CA ARG A 120 -4.14 10.50 7.42
C ARG A 120 -5.35 10.75 8.31
N HIS A 121 -5.81 9.77 9.07
CA HIS A 121 -7.02 9.87 9.89
C HIS A 121 -6.64 9.99 11.37
N ARG A 122 -6.24 11.19 11.81
CA ARG A 122 -5.78 11.45 13.19
C ARG A 122 -4.63 10.50 13.57
N ASP A 123 -3.57 10.51 12.76
CA ASP A 123 -2.37 9.66 12.91
C ASP A 123 -2.64 8.15 12.80
N CYS A 124 -3.81 7.77 12.26
CA CYS A 124 -4.21 6.40 11.98
C CYS A 124 -4.52 6.20 10.49
N ALA A 125 -4.38 4.95 10.03
CA ALA A 125 -4.90 4.49 8.74
C ALA A 125 -6.12 3.60 8.98
N ASN A 126 -7.12 3.66 8.10
CA ASN A 126 -8.20 2.67 8.08
C ASN A 126 -7.72 1.44 7.31
N ILE A 127 -7.83 0.29 7.95
CA ILE A 127 -7.41 -1.00 7.41
C ILE A 127 -8.63 -1.87 7.20
N GLY A 128 -8.86 -2.28 5.95
CA GLY A 128 -9.84 -3.30 5.60
C GLY A 128 -9.18 -4.67 5.61
N TRP A 129 -9.73 -5.59 6.39
CA TRP A 129 -9.19 -6.94 6.57
C TRP A 129 -9.88 -7.96 5.66
N ALA A 130 -9.25 -9.11 5.44
CA ALA A 130 -9.71 -10.10 4.47
C ALA A 130 -11.02 -10.82 4.88
N ASP A 131 -11.47 -10.72 6.13
CA ASP A 131 -12.80 -11.15 6.58
C ASP A 131 -13.90 -10.08 6.41
N GLY A 132 -13.54 -8.89 5.92
CA GLY A 132 -14.44 -7.79 5.62
C GLY A 132 -14.63 -6.75 6.73
N HIS A 133 -14.03 -6.91 7.91
CA HIS A 133 -14.08 -5.84 8.92
C HIS A 133 -13.09 -4.71 8.60
N VAL A 134 -13.31 -3.56 9.24
CA VAL A 134 -12.44 -2.39 9.14
C VAL A 134 -12.10 -1.91 10.55
N ASP A 135 -10.84 -1.60 10.81
CA ASP A 135 -10.41 -0.91 12.03
C ASP A 135 -9.41 0.21 11.71
N SER A 136 -9.12 1.05 12.70
CA SER A 136 -8.11 2.11 12.59
C SER A 136 -6.82 1.66 13.28
N ARG A 137 -5.68 1.75 12.59
CA ARG A 137 -4.37 1.36 13.12
C ARG A 137 -3.42 2.55 13.18
N PRO A 138 -2.67 2.72 14.28
CA PRO A 138 -1.62 3.74 14.38
C PRO A 138 -0.39 3.33 13.57
N MET A 139 0.43 4.31 13.22
CA MET A 139 1.71 4.07 12.55
C MET A 139 2.74 3.55 13.54
N ALA A 140 3.44 2.46 13.18
CA ALA A 140 4.63 2.01 13.89
C ALA A 140 5.76 3.04 13.74
N PRO A 141 6.65 3.18 14.74
CA PRO A 141 7.85 3.99 14.59
C PRO A 141 8.70 3.55 13.40
N PHE A 142 8.96 4.47 12.47
CA PHE A 142 9.76 4.24 11.27
C PHE A 142 10.51 5.53 10.89
N ASP A 143 11.81 5.44 10.60
CA ASP A 143 12.68 6.61 10.39
C ASP A 143 13.56 6.52 9.14
N GLN A 144 13.29 5.57 8.23
CA GLN A 144 14.11 5.40 7.03
C GLN A 144 13.59 6.23 5.85
N LYS A 145 14.50 6.52 4.92
CA LYS A 145 14.14 7.10 3.63
C LYS A 145 13.68 5.99 2.68
N ASN A 146 12.64 6.28 1.93
CA ASN A 146 12.19 5.41 0.85
C ASN A 146 13.15 5.45 -0.36
N VAL A 147 12.85 4.67 -1.41
CA VAL A 147 13.71 4.59 -2.61
C VAL A 147 13.84 5.92 -3.36
N TYR A 148 12.89 6.84 -3.16
CA TYR A 148 12.90 8.19 -3.75
C TYR A 148 13.65 9.21 -2.87
N GLY A 149 14.21 8.74 -1.73
CA GLY A 149 14.98 9.53 -0.78
C GLY A 149 14.16 10.44 0.12
N VAL A 150 12.85 10.18 0.25
CA VAL A 150 11.95 10.89 1.16
C VAL A 150 11.85 10.13 2.48
N LYS A 151 11.92 10.83 3.61
CA LYS A 151 11.57 10.25 4.91
C LYS A 151 10.05 10.17 5.02
N SER A 152 9.49 9.04 4.62
CA SER A 152 8.04 8.87 4.46
C SER A 152 7.24 9.11 5.74
N ALA A 153 7.81 8.84 6.92
CA ALA A 153 7.15 9.10 8.19
C ALA A 153 6.82 10.59 8.43
N ASP A 154 7.61 11.53 7.88
CA ASP A 154 7.31 12.97 7.92
C ASP A 154 6.06 13.34 7.09
N MET A 155 5.63 12.41 6.23
CA MET A 155 4.43 12.48 5.38
C MET A 155 3.36 11.48 5.83
N MET A 156 3.41 11.02 7.09
CA MET A 156 2.45 10.05 7.64
C MET A 156 2.32 8.76 6.80
N LEU A 157 3.44 8.34 6.18
CA LEU A 157 3.51 7.12 5.38
C LEU A 157 4.42 6.09 6.05
N GLY A 158 3.89 4.91 6.33
CA GLY A 158 4.58 3.87 7.09
C GLY A 158 3.83 2.54 7.08
N TRP A 159 3.89 1.82 8.21
CA TRP A 159 3.15 0.57 8.43
C TRP A 159 2.63 0.52 9.86
N PRO A 160 1.55 -0.23 10.12
CA PRO A 160 1.14 -0.55 11.49
C PRO A 160 2.07 -1.57 12.13
N GLU A 161 2.00 -1.73 13.46
CA GLU A 161 2.72 -2.79 14.15
C GLU A 161 2.06 -4.17 13.94
N PRO A 162 2.83 -5.26 13.87
CA PRO A 162 4.31 -5.30 13.89
C PRO A 162 4.95 -4.86 12.55
N LEU A 163 6.19 -4.38 12.61
CA LEU A 163 6.94 -3.91 11.45
C LEU A 163 7.58 -5.08 10.66
N ASP A 164 6.72 -6.01 10.24
CA ASP A 164 7.02 -7.18 9.42
C ASP A 164 5.84 -7.51 8.48
N ASN A 165 5.96 -8.60 7.71
CA ASN A 165 4.94 -8.96 6.72
C ASN A 165 3.77 -9.77 7.32
N SER A 166 3.69 -9.99 8.64
CA SER A 166 2.68 -10.85 9.26
C SER A 166 1.24 -10.34 9.10
N LEU A 167 1.05 -9.04 8.89
CA LEU A 167 -0.27 -8.48 8.57
C LEU A 167 -0.65 -8.68 7.10
N PHE A 168 0.25 -9.17 6.25
CA PHE A 168 0.01 -9.39 4.84
C PHE A 168 0.02 -10.88 4.46
N ASP A 169 0.52 -11.75 5.35
CA ASP A 169 1.01 -13.08 5.02
C ASP A 169 -0.05 -14.12 4.61
N LEU A 170 0.46 -15.17 3.95
CA LEU A 170 -0.26 -16.39 3.62
C LEU A 170 0.26 -17.57 4.47
N LYS A 171 -0.42 -18.72 4.39
CA LYS A 171 -0.02 -19.95 5.10
C LYS A 171 1.32 -20.53 4.67
#